data_AF-A0A3D4RZX1-F1
#
_entry.id   AF-A0A3D4RZX1-F1
#
_cell.length_a   1.000
_cell.length_b   1.000
_cell.length_c   1.000
_cell.angle_alpha   90.00
_cell.angle_beta   90.00
_cell.angle_gamma   90.00
#
_symmetry.space_group_name_H-M   'P 1'
#
loop_
_entity.id
_entity.type
_entity.pdbx_description
1 polymer ?
#
loop_
_entity_poly.entity_id
_entity_poly.type
_entity_poly.pdbx_seq_one_letter_code
_entity_poly.pdbx_strand_id
1 'polypeptide(L)'
;MALPITVCHFPPGTSKWNKIEHRLFSFITQNWPGKPLVSHEVIVNLIAETKTDAGLRIHAELDASEYPLGRKVTDAELANVNIQRHDFHGDWNYSIAPSGNGTVIS
;
A
#
# COMPACT_ATOMS: atom_id res chain seq x y z
N MET A 1 -8.54 19.70 3.87
CA MET A 1 -9.63 18.85 3.33
C MET A 1 -9.23 17.42 3.62
N ALA A 2 -10.05 16.65 4.34
CA ALA A 2 -9.66 15.30 4.75
C ALA A 2 -10.13 14.28 3.70
N LEU A 3 -9.32 13.26 3.42
CA LEU A 3 -9.53 12.29 2.35
C LEU A 3 -10.15 11.00 2.93
N PRO A 4 -11.38 10.61 2.54
CA PRO A 4 -11.92 9.30 2.90
C PRO A 4 -11.13 8.18 2.21
N ILE A 5 -10.88 7.10 2.95
CA ILE A 5 -10.17 5.92 2.45
C ILE A 5 -11.19 4.80 2.25
N THR A 6 -11.21 4.19 1.07
CA THR A 6 -12.06 3.01 0.81
C THR A 6 -11.19 1.78 0.66
N VAL A 7 -11.50 0.75 1.45
CA VAL A 7 -10.81 -0.52 1.47
C VAL A 7 -11.73 -1.58 0.84
N CYS A 8 -11.27 -2.16 -0.27
CA CYS A 8 -11.95 -3.27 -0.92
C CYS A 8 -11.01 -4.47 -0.94
N HIS A 9 -11.43 -5.57 -0.32
CA HIS A 9 -10.60 -6.77 -0.27
C HIS A 9 -10.88 -7.67 -1.46
N PHE A 10 -9.79 -8.25 -1.98
CA PHE A 10 -9.86 -9.38 -2.88
C PHE A 10 -10.15 -10.67 -2.09
N PRO A 11 -10.94 -11.61 -2.63
CA PRO A 11 -11.10 -12.92 -2.00
C PRO A 11 -9.76 -13.65 -1.82
N PRO A 12 -9.66 -14.60 -0.87
CA PRO A 12 -8.46 -15.42 -0.74
C PRO A 12 -8.08 -16.12 -2.06
N GLY A 13 -6.79 -16.18 -2.37
CA GLY A 13 -6.28 -16.88 -3.55
C GLY A 13 -6.39 -16.12 -4.88
N THR A 14 -6.72 -14.83 -4.87
CA THR A 14 -6.89 -14.03 -6.10
C THR A 14 -5.75 -13.02 -6.37
N SER A 15 -4.54 -13.25 -5.85
CA SER A 15 -3.36 -12.39 -6.12
C SER A 15 -3.09 -12.21 -7.62
N LYS A 16 -3.32 -13.27 -8.40
CA LYS A 16 -3.27 -13.24 -9.88
C LYS A 16 -4.14 -12.14 -10.50
N TRP A 17 -5.13 -11.60 -9.82
CA TRP A 17 -5.98 -10.53 -10.35
C TRP A 17 -5.59 -9.14 -9.83
N ASN A 18 -4.58 -9.05 -8.97
CA ASN A 18 -4.05 -7.79 -8.47
C ASN A 18 -3.33 -7.03 -9.59
N LYS A 19 -3.91 -5.90 -10.01
CA LYS A 19 -3.37 -5.08 -11.09
C LYS A 19 -1.95 -4.56 -10.79
N ILE A 20 -1.59 -4.37 -9.51
CA ILE A 20 -0.26 -3.89 -9.15
C ILE A 20 0.80 -4.93 -9.52
N GLU A 21 0.53 -6.22 -9.29
CA GLU A 21 1.45 -7.29 -9.67
C GLU A 21 1.73 -7.28 -11.18
N HIS A 22 0.68 -7.16 -12.00
CA HIS A 22 0.81 -7.19 -13.46
C HIS A 22 1.32 -5.90 -14.08
N ARG A 23 0.99 -4.74 -13.50
CA ARG A 23 1.29 -3.43 -14.10
C ARG A 23 2.51 -2.74 -13.53
N LEU A 24 2.97 -3.15 -12.34
CA LEU A 24 4.09 -2.53 -11.64
C LEU A 24 5.19 -3.56 -11.36
N PHE A 25 4.92 -4.57 -10.54
CA PHE A 25 5.96 -5.47 -10.05
C PHE A 25 6.58 -6.32 -11.17
N SER A 26 5.79 -6.79 -12.14
CA SER A 26 6.28 -7.55 -13.29
C SER A 26 7.39 -6.81 -14.06
N PHE A 27 7.28 -5.49 -14.23
CA PHE A 27 8.26 -4.67 -14.93
C PHE A 27 9.47 -4.33 -14.07
N ILE A 28 9.27 -4.13 -12.76
CA ILE A 28 10.39 -3.95 -11.81
C ILE A 28 11.27 -5.20 -11.85
N THR A 29 10.68 -6.40 -11.75
CA THR A 29 11.42 -7.67 -11.77
C THR A 29 12.20 -7.87 -13.07
N GLN A 30 11.68 -7.43 -14.21
CA GLN A 30 12.39 -7.50 -15.50
C GLN A 30 13.68 -6.67 -15.54
N ASN A 31 13.80 -5.63 -14.71
CA ASN A 31 14.96 -4.74 -14.68
C ASN A 31 16.08 -5.15 -13.70
N TRP A 32 15.87 -6.22 -12.94
CA TRP A 32 16.81 -6.73 -11.94
C TRP A 32 17.84 -7.79 -12.39
N PRO A 33 17.64 -8.58 -13.48
CA PRO A 33 18.58 -9.65 -13.81
C PRO A 33 20.03 -9.15 -13.92
N GLY A 34 20.93 -9.81 -13.19
CA GLY A 34 22.37 -9.49 -13.20
C GLY A 34 22.77 -8.25 -12.40
N LYS A 35 21.85 -7.59 -11.69
CA LYS A 35 22.14 -6.42 -10.87
C LYS A 35 22.17 -6.79 -9.38
N PRO A 36 23.33 -6.72 -8.70
CA PRO A 36 23.43 -7.14 -7.31
C PRO A 36 22.79 -6.11 -6.36
N LEU A 37 21.90 -6.57 -5.49
CA LEU A 37 21.13 -5.74 -4.55
C LEU A 37 21.93 -5.49 -3.26
N VAL A 38 23.00 -4.70 -3.35
CA VAL A 38 24.02 -4.55 -2.28
C VAL A 38 23.74 -3.42 -1.28
N SER A 39 22.82 -2.51 -1.60
CA SER A 39 22.44 -1.40 -0.72
C SER A 39 21.02 -0.93 -0.99
N HIS A 40 20.42 -0.22 -0.02
CA HIS A 40 19.10 0.42 -0.19
C HIS A 40 19.11 1.41 -1.36
N GLU A 41 20.18 2.19 -1.51
CA GLU A 41 20.34 3.13 -2.63
C GLU A 41 20.31 2.41 -3.97
N VAL A 42 21.03 1.30 -4.10
CA VAL A 42 20.99 0.48 -5.33
C VAL A 42 19.56 0.00 -5.58
N ILE A 43 18.88 -0.54 -4.57
CA ILE A 43 17.50 -1.04 -4.72
C ILE A 43 16.54 0.07 -5.16
N VAL A 44 16.59 1.25 -4.52
CA VAL A 44 15.74 2.40 -4.87
C VAL A 44 15.99 2.85 -6.31
N ASN A 45 17.26 2.99 -6.70
CA ASN A 45 17.62 3.38 -8.07
C ASN A 45 17.12 2.37 -9.10
N LEU A 46 17.26 1.06 -8.83
CA LEU A 46 16.80 0.02 -9.75
C LEU A 46 15.28 0.00 -9.93
N ILE A 47 14.53 0.29 -8.87
CA ILE A 47 13.07 0.40 -8.95
C ILE A 47 12.70 1.66 -9.75
N ALA A 48 13.30 2.82 -9.44
CA ALA A 48 13.02 4.10 -10.10
C ALA A 48 13.41 4.12 -11.59
N GLU A 49 14.43 3.36 -12.00
CA GLU A 49 14.84 3.21 -13.40
C GLU A 49 13.80 2.48 -14.27
N THR A 50 12.79 1.84 -13.66
CA THR A 50 11.79 1.07 -14.39
C THR A 50 10.85 1.99 -15.18
N LYS A 51 10.96 1.90 -16.50
CA LYS A 51 10.13 2.62 -17.48
C LYS A 51 9.68 1.69 -18.61
N THR A 52 8.51 1.95 -19.19
CA THR A 52 8.02 1.21 -20.37
C THR A 52 7.63 2.16 -21.50
N ASP A 53 7.69 1.69 -22.75
CA ASP A 53 7.27 2.47 -23.92
C ASP A 53 5.77 2.83 -23.89
N ALA A 54 4.97 2.04 -23.15
CA ALA A 54 3.56 2.31 -22.88
C ALA A 54 3.33 3.41 -21.82
N GLY A 55 4.39 4.03 -21.30
CA GLY A 55 4.31 5.22 -20.44
C GLY A 55 4.38 4.97 -18.94
N LEU A 56 4.70 3.77 -18.47
CA LEU A 56 4.98 3.54 -17.04
C LEU A 56 6.25 4.32 -16.64
N ARG A 57 6.16 5.08 -15.54
CA ARG A 57 7.29 5.68 -14.84
C ARG A 57 7.10 5.45 -13.34
N ILE A 58 8.15 5.05 -12.66
CA ILE A 58 8.11 4.73 -11.24
C ILE A 58 8.93 5.76 -10.46
N HIS A 59 8.35 6.23 -9.37
CA HIS A 59 9.05 6.96 -8.34
C HIS A 59 9.23 6.04 -7.14
N ALA A 60 10.46 5.97 -6.63
CA ALA A 60 10.80 5.20 -5.44
C ALA A 60 11.70 6.05 -4.56
N GLU A 61 11.50 5.95 -3.26
CA GLU A 61 12.26 6.65 -2.23
C GLU A 61 12.45 5.73 -1.03
N LEU A 62 13.49 6.01 -0.25
CA LEU A 62 13.72 5.31 1.01
C LEU A 62 12.87 5.97 2.10
N ASP A 63 11.96 5.20 2.69
CA ASP A 63 11.29 5.61 3.92
C ASP A 63 12.18 5.27 5.12
N ALA A 64 12.67 6.31 5.80
CA ALA A 64 13.50 6.20 7.00
C ALA A 64 12.68 6.24 8.30
N SER A 65 11.35 6.23 8.20
CA SER A 65 10.45 6.25 9.36
C SER A 65 10.58 4.96 10.16
N GLU A 66 10.51 5.08 11.49
CA GLU A 66 10.50 3.94 12.39
C GLU A 66 9.07 3.46 12.62
N TYR A 67 8.82 2.18 12.35
CA TYR A 67 7.53 1.53 12.58
C TYR A 67 7.65 0.50 13.70
N PRO A 68 7.21 0.83 14.94
CA PRO A 68 7.33 -0.09 16.06
C PRO A 68 6.51 -1.37 15.81
N LEU A 69 7.19 -2.51 15.92
CA LEU A 69 6.54 -3.81 15.77
C LEU A 69 5.63 -4.12 16.96
N GLY A 70 4.56 -4.89 16.69
CA GLY A 70 3.69 -5.41 17.74
C GLY A 70 2.75 -4.37 18.37
N ARG A 71 2.52 -3.24 17.70
CA ARG A 71 1.50 -2.26 18.12
C ARG A 71 0.15 -2.96 18.26
N LYS A 72 -0.40 -2.95 19.47
CA LYS A 72 -1.74 -3.46 19.76
C LYS A 72 -2.72 -2.29 19.70
N VAL A 73 -3.78 -2.47 18.92
CA VAL A 73 -4.93 -1.56 18.91
C VAL A 73 -6.00 -2.23 19.77
N THR A 74 -6.50 -1.52 20.77
CA THR A 74 -7.59 -1.97 21.63
C THR A 74 -8.93 -1.90 20.90
N ASP A 75 -9.89 -2.71 21.31
CA ASP A 75 -11.25 -2.67 20.75
C ASP A 75 -11.88 -1.27 20.88
N ALA A 76 -11.58 -0.56 21.97
CA ALA A 76 -12.05 0.81 22.20
C ALA A 76 -11.44 1.82 21.21
N GLU A 77 -10.14 1.71 20.91
CA GLU A 77 -9.50 2.54 19.89
C GLU A 77 -10.07 2.26 18.50
N LEU A 78 -10.27 0.98 18.15
CA LEU A 78 -10.83 0.59 16.87
C LEU A 78 -12.29 1.04 16.73
N ALA A 79 -13.08 1.00 17.81
CA ALA A 79 -14.47 1.45 17.82
C ALA A 79 -14.61 2.96 17.57
N ASN A 80 -13.56 3.76 17.83
CA ASN A 80 -13.55 5.20 17.54
C ASN A 80 -13.23 5.53 16.07
N VAL A 81 -12.86 4.53 15.26
CA VAL A 81 -12.64 4.74 13.82
C VAL A 81 -13.99 4.89 13.12
N ASN A 82 -14.13 5.94 12.31
CA ASN A 82 -15.35 6.23 11.55
C ASN A 82 -15.48 5.31 10.32
N ILE A 83 -15.75 4.03 10.57
CA ILE A 83 -15.89 2.98 9.56
C ILE A 83 -17.34 2.90 9.08
N GLN A 84 -17.54 3.03 7.78
CA GLN A 84 -18.80 2.82 7.07
C GLN A 84 -18.68 1.54 6.24
N ARG A 85 -19.37 0.48 6.66
CA ARG A 85 -19.38 -0.80 5.95
C ARG A 85 -20.23 -0.70 4.68
N HIS A 86 -19.80 -1.35 3.61
CA HIS A 86 -20.54 -1.37 2.34
C HIS A 86 -21.68 -2.40 2.38
N ASP A 87 -22.71 -2.19 1.55
CA ASP A 87 -23.84 -3.12 1.45
C ASP A 87 -23.42 -4.51 0.91
N PHE A 88 -22.41 -4.52 0.04
CA PHE A 88 -21.86 -5.74 -0.55
C PHE A 88 -20.56 -6.16 0.16
N HIS A 89 -20.59 -7.31 0.84
CA HIS A 89 -19.49 -7.83 1.65
C HIS A 89 -18.95 -6.79 2.65
N GLY A 90 -19.81 -6.15 3.43
CA GLY A 90 -19.41 -5.14 4.43
C GLY A 90 -18.54 -5.67 5.58
N ASP A 91 -18.43 -6.98 5.71
CA ASP A 91 -17.45 -7.66 6.55
C ASP A 91 -16.01 -7.45 6.02
N TRP A 92 -15.86 -7.27 4.71
CA TRP A 92 -14.57 -7.05 4.04
C TRP A 92 -14.42 -5.62 3.54
N ASN A 93 -15.46 -5.03 2.97
CA ASN A 93 -15.40 -3.77 2.25
C ASN A 93 -15.98 -2.63 3.10
N TYR A 94 -15.20 -1.57 3.26
CA TYR A 94 -15.58 -0.45 4.10
C TYR A 94 -14.86 0.83 3.70
N SER A 95 -15.44 1.96 4.07
CA SER A 95 -14.84 3.28 3.94
C SER A 95 -14.56 3.87 5.31
N ILE A 96 -13.34 4.37 5.51
CA ILE A 96 -12.95 5.15 6.69
C ILE A 96 -13.13 6.62 6.32
N ALA A 97 -14.16 7.24 6.88
CA ALA A 97 -14.37 8.66 6.73
C ALA A 97 -13.50 9.45 7.72
N PRO A 98 -13.08 10.68 7.40
CA PRO A 98 -12.36 11.51 8.35
C PRO A 98 -13.19 11.74 9.63
N SER A 99 -12.58 11.51 10.78
CA SER A 99 -13.07 12.03 12.05
C SER A 99 -12.51 13.45 12.22
N GLY A 100 -13.32 14.40 12.69
CA GLY A 100 -12.94 15.80 12.83
C GLY A 100 -11.74 16.06 13.76
N ASN A 101 -11.25 15.03 14.46
CA ASN A 101 -10.04 15.07 15.27
C ASN A 101 -8.94 14.31 14.55
N GLY A 102 -8.01 15.05 13.94
CA GLY A 102 -6.78 14.52 13.34
C GLY A 102 -5.80 14.00 14.39
N THR A 103 -6.23 13.09 15.25
CA THR A 103 -5.34 12.36 16.14
C THR A 103 -4.58 11.37 15.27
N VAL A 104 -3.38 11.77 14.86
CA VAL A 104 -2.40 10.85 14.29
C VAL A 104 -2.10 9.83 15.37
N ILE A 105 -2.53 8.59 15.15
CA ILE A 105 -2.14 7.44 15.96
C ILE A 105 -0.64 7.21 15.70
N SER A 106 0.21 7.89 16.47
CA SER A 106 1.67 7.63 16.55
C SER A 106 1.93 6.29 17.22
#